data_AF-A0A2V6JEQ1-F1
#
_entry.id   AF-A0A2V6JEQ1-F1
#
_cell.length_a   1.000
_cell.length_b   1.000
_cell.length_c   1.000
_cell.angle_alpha   90.00
_cell.angle_beta   90.00
_cell.angle_gamma   90.00
#
_symmetry.space_group_name_H-M   'P 1'
#
loop_
_entity.id
_entity.type
_entity.pdbx_description
1 polymer ?
#
loop_
_entity_poly.entity_id
_entity_poly.type
_entity_poly.pdbx_seq_one_letter_code
_entity_poly.pdbx_strand_id
1 'polypeptide(L)'
;MNESVRLGQLALNVLSRWSVKPLSPKAESGMHYLTIGGRTHWLMLRESMFSLYWSWKKLPSITVVSDGSWSAADFYPVFSWWPGKINVLSREEIIAQADAAGEGELARYAEASGWGLKVASIVLLARREPVLFVDADILWFKDPADLLGPRDCWDKPRGVRESNCYQHREMAQWWHTSSARRISDCRASTRDGA
;
A
#
# COMPACT_ATOMS: atom_id res chain seq x y z
N MET A 1 -33.25 -6.97 11.99
CA MET A 1 -31.79 -7.06 11.73
C MET A 1 -31.61 -7.52 10.29
N ASN A 2 -30.97 -6.70 9.46
CA ASN A 2 -30.84 -6.90 8.00
C ASN A 2 -30.00 -8.17 7.69
N GLU A 3 -30.31 -8.91 6.63
CA GLU A 3 -29.62 -10.15 6.24
C GLU A 3 -28.12 -9.95 5.98
N SER A 4 -27.75 -8.80 5.39
CA SER A 4 -26.35 -8.39 5.23
C SER A 4 -25.58 -8.35 6.57
N VAL A 5 -26.22 -7.84 7.63
CA VAL A 5 -25.64 -7.79 8.97
C VAL A 5 -25.44 -9.20 9.55
N ARG A 6 -26.35 -10.13 9.25
CA ARG A 6 -26.22 -11.54 9.68
C ARG A 6 -25.09 -12.25 8.98
N LEU A 7 -24.91 -12.03 7.67
CA LEU A 7 -23.81 -12.64 6.90
C LEU A 7 -22.45 -12.08 7.33
N GLY A 8 -22.35 -10.77 7.56
CA GLY A 8 -21.12 -10.16 8.09
C GLY A 8 -20.74 -10.71 9.46
N GLN A 9 -21.71 -10.87 10.37
CA GLN A 9 -21.47 -11.46 11.68
C GLN A 9 -21.08 -12.94 11.59
N LEU A 10 -21.70 -13.70 10.69
CA LEU A 10 -21.35 -15.10 10.46
C LEU A 10 -19.92 -15.23 9.94
N ALA A 11 -19.54 -14.42 8.94
CA ALA A 11 -18.18 -14.40 8.41
C ALA A 11 -17.17 -14.05 9.50
N LEU A 12 -17.44 -13.01 10.31
CA LEU A 12 -16.61 -12.63 11.45
C LEU A 12 -16.44 -13.79 12.44
N ASN A 13 -17.54 -14.49 12.77
CA ASN A 13 -17.52 -15.62 13.72
C ASN A 13 -16.71 -16.81 13.18
N VAL A 14 -16.84 -17.13 11.89
CA VAL A 14 -16.11 -18.23 11.26
C VAL A 14 -14.62 -17.88 11.17
N LEU A 15 -14.31 -16.72 10.60
CA LEU A 15 -12.95 -16.31 10.33
C LEU A 15 -12.15 -16.04 11.61
N SER A 16 -12.75 -15.44 12.64
CA SER A 16 -12.07 -15.20 13.92
C SER A 16 -11.63 -16.48 14.64
N ARG A 17 -12.28 -17.61 14.37
CA ARG A 17 -11.96 -18.93 14.96
C ARG A 17 -11.06 -19.78 14.07
N TRP A 18 -10.98 -19.44 12.79
CA TRP A 18 -10.15 -20.16 11.85
C TRP A 18 -8.69 -19.77 12.00
N SER A 19 -7.85 -20.75 12.36
CA SER A 19 -6.40 -20.60 12.42
C SER A 19 -5.79 -20.95 11.06
N VAL A 20 -4.96 -20.05 10.56
CA VAL A 20 -4.17 -20.27 9.36
C VAL A 20 -2.89 -20.97 9.76
N LYS A 21 -2.64 -22.14 9.18
CA LYS A 21 -1.37 -22.85 9.36
C LYS A 21 -0.25 -22.11 8.60
N PRO A 22 1.00 -22.14 9.07
CA PRO A 22 2.14 -21.64 8.30
C PRO A 22 2.14 -22.20 6.88
N LEU A 23 2.28 -21.31 5.90
CA LEU A 23 2.23 -21.66 4.49
C LEU A 23 3.63 -21.95 3.96
N SER A 24 3.72 -22.63 2.81
CA SER A 24 5.01 -22.91 2.17
C SER A 24 5.51 -21.69 1.39
N PRO A 25 6.83 -21.42 1.36
CA PRO A 25 7.38 -20.35 0.54
C PRO A 25 7.07 -20.53 -0.95
N LYS A 26 6.94 -19.41 -1.66
CA LYS A 26 6.92 -19.35 -3.13
C LYS A 26 8.01 -18.39 -3.60
N ALA A 27 8.38 -18.47 -4.88
CA ALA A 27 9.34 -17.54 -5.47
C ALA A 27 8.86 -16.09 -5.36
N GLU A 28 9.79 -15.15 -5.27
CA GLU A 28 9.48 -13.72 -5.19
C GLU A 28 9.05 -13.16 -6.56
N SER A 29 8.02 -12.32 -6.57
CA SER A 29 7.54 -11.65 -7.80
C SER A 29 8.37 -10.42 -8.16
N GLY A 30 9.17 -9.90 -7.22
CA GLY A 30 9.79 -8.58 -7.31
C GLY A 30 8.82 -7.43 -7.02
N MET A 31 7.51 -7.61 -7.19
CA MET A 31 6.50 -6.61 -6.79
C MET A 31 6.57 -6.22 -5.32
N HIS A 32 6.34 -4.92 -5.06
CA HIS A 32 6.14 -4.39 -3.72
C HIS A 32 4.66 -4.14 -3.46
N TYR A 33 4.06 -4.90 -2.56
CA TYR A 33 2.68 -4.75 -2.12
C TYR A 33 2.64 -3.80 -0.92
N LEU A 34 1.80 -2.76 -0.98
CA LEU A 34 1.61 -1.80 0.10
C LEU A 34 0.15 -1.81 0.55
N THR A 35 -0.07 -1.95 1.85
CA THR A 35 -1.38 -1.79 2.49
C THR A 35 -1.25 -0.97 3.75
N ILE A 36 -2.35 -0.33 4.16
CA ILE A 36 -2.39 0.62 5.26
C ILE A 36 -3.70 0.38 6.00
N GLY A 37 -3.66 0.34 7.33
CA GLY A 37 -4.90 0.20 8.08
C GLY A 37 -4.72 0.00 9.56
N GLY A 38 -5.82 0.17 10.29
CA GLY A 38 -5.90 -0.06 11.73
C GLY A 38 -6.23 -1.49 12.13
N ARG A 39 -6.28 -1.70 13.44
CA ARG A 39 -6.50 -3.00 14.09
C ARG A 39 -7.83 -3.63 13.68
N THR A 40 -8.84 -2.81 13.43
CA THR A 40 -10.19 -3.23 12.99
C THR A 40 -10.18 -3.91 11.63
N HIS A 41 -9.18 -3.63 10.78
CA HIS A 41 -9.10 -4.18 9.43
C HIS A 41 -8.24 -5.45 9.34
N TRP A 42 -7.64 -5.92 10.44
CA TRP A 42 -6.71 -7.05 10.40
C TRP A 42 -7.34 -8.34 9.89
N LEU A 43 -8.62 -8.58 10.19
CA LEU A 43 -9.30 -9.76 9.67
C LEU A 43 -9.42 -9.70 8.15
N MET A 44 -9.79 -8.55 7.61
CA MET A 44 -9.87 -8.34 6.16
C MET A 44 -8.48 -8.46 5.52
N LEU A 45 -7.46 -7.82 6.10
CA LEU A 45 -6.08 -7.94 5.63
C LEU A 45 -5.59 -9.39 5.64
N ARG A 46 -5.95 -10.16 6.67
CA ARG A 46 -5.62 -11.59 6.76
C ARG A 46 -6.22 -12.35 5.58
N GLU A 47 -7.50 -12.14 5.27
CA GLU A 47 -8.15 -12.79 4.13
C GLU A 47 -7.63 -12.28 2.77
N SER A 48 -7.28 -10.99 2.69
CA SER A 48 -6.64 -10.41 1.51
C SER A 48 -5.31 -11.11 1.24
N MET A 49 -4.42 -11.19 2.24
CA MET A 49 -3.16 -11.92 2.13
C MET A 49 -3.37 -13.41 1.87
N PHE A 50 -4.36 -14.04 2.51
CA PHE A 50 -4.63 -15.46 2.32
C PHE A 50 -5.08 -15.76 0.89
N SER A 51 -6.01 -14.98 0.35
CA SER A 51 -6.45 -15.09 -1.05
C SER A 51 -5.33 -14.76 -2.03
N LEU A 52 -4.47 -13.78 -1.72
CA LEU A 52 -3.26 -13.46 -2.48
C LEU A 52 -2.37 -14.70 -2.58
N TYR A 53 -2.07 -15.35 -1.45
CA TYR A 53 -1.21 -16.53 -1.42
C TYR A 53 -1.73 -17.61 -2.37
N TRP A 54 -3.04 -17.89 -2.38
CA TRP A 54 -3.56 -18.95 -3.25
C TRP A 54 -3.61 -18.57 -4.72
N SER A 55 -3.89 -17.31 -5.02
CA SER A 55 -4.12 -16.84 -6.38
C SER A 55 -2.85 -16.47 -7.14
N TRP A 56 -1.78 -16.08 -6.46
CA TRP A 56 -0.55 -15.62 -7.09
C TRP A 56 0.47 -16.75 -7.26
N LYS A 57 1.17 -16.76 -8.40
CA LYS A 57 2.23 -17.74 -8.70
C LYS A 57 3.51 -17.43 -7.93
N LYS A 58 3.82 -16.13 -7.76
CA LYS A 58 4.98 -15.61 -7.04
C LYS A 58 4.51 -14.60 -5.99
N LEU A 59 5.18 -14.53 -4.85
CA LEU A 59 4.77 -13.65 -3.75
C LEU A 59 5.50 -12.30 -3.78
N PRO A 60 4.81 -11.19 -3.50
CA PRO A 60 5.44 -9.89 -3.34
C PRO A 60 6.11 -9.75 -1.98
N SER A 61 7.04 -8.81 -1.88
CA SER A 61 7.37 -8.25 -0.57
C SER A 61 6.21 -7.37 -0.13
N ILE A 62 5.81 -7.47 1.14
CA ILE A 62 4.68 -6.72 1.68
C ILE A 62 5.19 -5.64 2.63
N THR A 63 4.74 -4.40 2.45
CA THR A 63 4.79 -3.38 3.50
C THR A 63 3.38 -3.12 4.03
N VAL A 64 3.23 -3.17 5.35
CA VAL A 64 2.01 -2.80 6.07
C VAL A 64 2.30 -1.55 6.90
N VAL A 65 1.51 -0.50 6.69
CA VAL A 65 1.61 0.72 7.50
C VAL A 65 0.50 0.74 8.54
N SER A 66 0.89 0.90 9.80
CA SER A 66 -0.02 1.10 10.93
C SER A 66 -0.59 2.51 10.93
N ASP A 67 -1.87 2.64 11.23
CA ASP A 67 -2.53 3.93 11.49
C ASP A 67 -2.33 4.42 12.94
N GLY A 68 -1.41 3.80 13.69
CA GLY A 68 -1.13 4.08 15.09
C GLY A 68 -1.97 3.27 16.07
N SER A 69 -2.96 2.50 15.61
CA SER A 69 -3.80 1.68 16.50
C SER A 69 -3.16 0.34 16.91
N TRP A 70 -1.96 0.05 16.43
CA TRP A 70 -1.21 -1.19 16.69
C TRP A 70 0.27 -1.02 16.36
N SER A 71 1.11 -1.88 16.94
CA SER A 71 2.57 -1.90 16.73
C SER A 71 3.02 -3.13 15.95
N ALA A 72 4.26 -3.11 15.44
CA ALA A 72 4.86 -4.27 14.80
C ALA A 72 4.89 -5.52 15.71
N ALA A 73 5.08 -5.33 17.02
CA ALA A 73 5.05 -6.41 18.00
C ALA A 73 3.66 -7.07 18.11
N ASP A 74 2.58 -6.30 17.90
CA ASP A 74 1.22 -6.84 17.84
C ASP A 74 0.96 -7.58 16.51
N PHE A 75 1.53 -7.04 15.42
CA PHE A 75 1.25 -7.50 14.05
C PHE A 75 1.89 -8.85 13.74
N TYR A 76 3.19 -8.99 13.98
CA TYR A 76 3.95 -10.18 13.57
C TYR A 76 3.38 -11.50 14.10
N PRO A 77 2.96 -11.63 15.38
CA PRO A 77 2.35 -12.86 15.87
C PRO A 77 1.11 -13.28 15.06
N VAL A 78 0.25 -12.34 14.69
CA VAL A 78 -1.00 -12.63 13.96
C VAL A 78 -0.78 -13.01 12.50
N PHE A 79 0.26 -12.45 11.88
CA PHE A 79 0.58 -12.69 10.47
C PHE A 79 1.78 -13.63 10.25
N SER A 80 2.26 -14.29 11.31
CA SER A 80 3.40 -15.22 11.30
C SER A 80 3.23 -16.44 10.39
N TRP A 81 2.01 -16.74 9.95
CA TRP A 81 1.70 -17.80 9.00
C TRP A 81 2.13 -17.47 7.57
N TRP A 82 2.35 -16.19 7.26
CA TRP A 82 2.77 -15.72 5.94
C TRP A 82 4.23 -16.10 5.67
N PRO A 83 4.55 -16.71 4.51
CA PRO A 83 5.88 -17.27 4.29
C PRO A 83 6.88 -16.30 3.65
N GLY A 84 6.45 -15.09 3.24
CA GLY A 84 7.28 -14.09 2.58
C GLY A 84 7.73 -12.96 3.51
N LYS A 85 8.51 -12.02 2.97
CA LYS A 85 8.95 -10.84 3.71
C LYS A 85 7.78 -9.88 3.96
N ILE A 86 7.57 -9.53 5.23
CA ILE A 86 6.69 -8.44 5.66
C ILE A 86 7.56 -7.38 6.32
N ASN A 87 7.39 -6.13 5.88
CA ASN A 87 7.90 -4.94 6.53
C ASN A 87 6.72 -4.22 7.19
N VAL A 88 6.87 -3.81 8.44
CA VAL A 88 5.85 -3.04 9.16
C VAL A 88 6.39 -1.65 9.41
N LEU A 89 5.64 -0.62 9.04
CA LEU A 89 5.96 0.77 9.31
C LEU A 89 4.89 1.40 10.20
N SER A 90 5.31 2.23 11.15
CA SER A 90 4.41 3.06 11.96
C SER A 90 4.02 4.34 11.23
N ARG A 91 2.97 5.01 11.72
CA ARG A 91 2.61 6.35 11.25
C ARG A 91 3.78 7.32 11.43
N GLU A 92 4.41 7.27 12.59
CA GLU A 92 5.52 8.14 12.98
C GLU A 92 6.73 7.95 12.05
N GLU A 93 7.03 6.71 11.66
CA GLU A 93 8.07 6.42 10.67
C GLU A 93 7.77 7.02 9.30
N ILE A 94 6.50 7.02 8.86
CA ILE A 94 6.09 7.65 7.60
C ILE A 94 6.19 9.18 7.69
N ILE A 95 5.76 9.78 8.79
CA ILE A 95 5.86 11.23 9.03
C ILE A 95 7.34 11.65 9.02
N ALA A 96 8.19 10.96 9.78
CA ALA A 96 9.62 11.25 9.83
C ALA A 96 10.29 11.11 8.45
N GLN A 97 9.89 10.10 7.67
CA GLN A 97 10.38 9.93 6.30
C GLN A 97 9.91 11.04 5.35
N ALA A 98 8.69 11.56 5.52
CA ALA A 98 8.19 12.70 4.76
C ALA A 98 8.97 13.98 5.08
N ASP A 99 9.18 14.25 6.38
CA ASP A 99 9.97 15.41 6.82
C ASP A 99 11.42 15.35 6.34
N ALA A 100 12.07 14.19 6.47
CA ALA A 100 13.43 13.98 5.99
C ALA A 100 13.56 14.13 4.46
N ALA A 101 12.47 13.91 3.72
CA ALA A 101 12.41 14.12 2.28
C ALA A 101 12.08 15.57 1.87
N GLY A 102 11.95 16.50 2.82
CA GLY A 102 11.58 17.88 2.57
C GLY A 102 10.09 18.06 2.21
N GLU A 103 9.24 17.09 2.52
CA GLU A 103 7.80 17.10 2.21
C GLU A 103 6.96 17.42 3.45
N GLY A 104 7.25 18.55 4.12
CA GLY A 104 6.58 18.91 5.38
C GLY A 104 5.05 19.01 5.28
N GLU A 105 4.51 19.41 4.12
CA GLU A 105 3.05 19.37 3.88
C GLU A 105 2.48 17.95 3.95
N LEU A 106 3.21 16.99 3.39
CA LEU A 106 2.81 15.59 3.37
C LEU A 106 2.92 14.97 4.77
N ALA A 107 3.96 15.34 5.51
CA ALA A 107 4.15 14.94 6.91
C ALA A 107 2.98 15.42 7.78
N ARG A 108 2.66 16.72 7.74
CA ARG A 108 1.52 17.30 8.48
C ARG A 108 0.18 16.68 8.09
N TYR A 109 -0.01 16.36 6.81
CA TYR A 109 -1.25 15.72 6.38
C TYR A 109 -1.36 14.28 6.91
N ALA A 110 -0.25 13.54 6.92
CA ALA A 110 -0.19 12.18 7.48
C ALA A 110 -0.42 12.14 9.00
N GLU A 111 0.04 13.17 9.71
CA GLU A 111 -0.26 13.37 11.12
C GLU A 111 -1.75 13.65 11.34
N ALA A 112 -2.35 14.53 10.52
CA ALA A 112 -3.72 14.98 10.69
C ALA A 112 -4.79 13.94 10.32
N SER A 113 -4.49 12.96 9.45
CA SER A 113 -5.53 12.03 8.97
C SER A 113 -5.02 10.69 8.42
N GLY A 114 -5.87 9.66 8.49
CA GLY A 114 -5.62 8.37 7.83
C GLY A 114 -5.51 8.46 6.30
N TRP A 115 -6.22 9.41 5.68
CA TRP A 115 -6.09 9.68 4.24
C TRP A 115 -4.72 10.26 3.89
N GLY A 116 -4.25 11.22 4.69
CA GLY A 116 -2.91 11.76 4.54
C GLY A 116 -1.84 10.71 4.74
N LEU A 117 -2.01 9.81 5.72
CA LEU A 117 -1.10 8.69 5.91
C LEU A 117 -1.08 7.76 4.69
N LYS A 118 -2.25 7.52 4.08
CA LYS A 118 -2.37 6.74 2.85
C LYS A 118 -1.60 7.36 1.70
N VAL A 119 -1.83 8.65 1.43
CA VAL A 119 -1.12 9.38 0.38
C VAL A 119 0.39 9.43 0.64
N ALA A 120 0.80 9.76 1.87
CA ALA A 120 2.21 9.85 2.25
C ALA A 120 2.95 8.53 2.04
N SER A 121 2.36 7.43 2.51
CA SER A 121 2.95 6.09 2.36
C SER A 121 3.11 5.71 0.89
N ILE A 122 2.07 5.92 0.07
CA ILE A 122 2.13 5.61 -1.37
C ILE A 122 3.23 6.44 -2.04
N VAL A 123 3.24 7.76 -1.82
CA VAL A 123 4.20 8.67 -2.47
C VAL A 123 5.64 8.35 -2.07
N LEU A 124 5.91 8.16 -0.78
CA LEU A 124 7.26 7.91 -0.29
C LEU A 124 7.81 6.57 -0.77
N LEU A 125 7.00 5.50 -0.74
CA LEU A 125 7.45 4.17 -1.18
C LEU A 125 7.56 4.11 -2.70
N ALA A 126 6.61 4.70 -3.44
CA ALA A 126 6.64 4.70 -4.90
C ALA A 126 7.83 5.47 -5.51
N ARG A 127 8.46 6.38 -4.74
CA ARG A 127 9.71 7.05 -5.15
C ARG A 127 10.92 6.12 -5.15
N ARG A 128 10.88 5.02 -4.39
CA ARG A 128 12.00 4.08 -4.24
C ARG A 128 11.89 2.93 -5.24
N GLU A 129 10.68 2.42 -5.41
CA GLU A 129 10.39 1.30 -6.29
C GLU A 129 8.92 1.29 -6.72
N PRO A 130 8.55 0.56 -7.79
CA PRO A 130 7.15 0.39 -8.16
C PRO A 130 6.34 -0.31 -7.06
N VAL A 131 5.24 0.32 -6.65
CA VAL A 131 4.36 -0.17 -5.57
C VAL A 131 2.97 -0.48 -6.13
N LEU A 132 2.43 -1.64 -5.75
CA LEU A 132 1.02 -1.95 -5.84
C LEU A 132 0.36 -1.62 -4.50
N PHE A 133 -0.34 -0.49 -4.44
CA PHE A 133 -1.18 -0.17 -3.29
C PHE A 133 -2.48 -0.97 -3.33
N VAL A 134 -2.87 -1.53 -2.19
CA VAL A 134 -4.05 -2.37 -2.06
C VAL A 134 -4.74 -2.07 -0.73
N ASP A 135 -6.05 -1.86 -0.76
CA ASP A 135 -6.86 -1.74 0.44
C ASP A 135 -7.00 -3.11 1.15
N ALA A 136 -7.15 -3.09 2.48
CA ALA A 136 -7.17 -4.31 3.29
C ALA A 136 -8.36 -5.24 3.00
N ASP A 137 -9.39 -4.76 2.33
CA ASP A 137 -10.65 -5.46 2.03
C ASP A 137 -10.72 -6.04 0.61
N ILE A 138 -9.59 -6.11 -0.09
CA ILE A 138 -9.49 -6.73 -1.41
C ILE A 138 -9.28 -8.24 -1.32
N LEU A 139 -10.02 -9.02 -2.13
CA LEU A 139 -9.79 -10.45 -2.34
C LEU A 139 -9.21 -10.74 -3.72
N TRP A 140 -8.25 -11.65 -3.77
CA TRP A 140 -7.57 -12.05 -5.00
C TRP A 140 -8.10 -13.38 -5.51
N PHE A 141 -8.54 -13.39 -6.77
CA PHE A 141 -8.99 -14.61 -7.47
C PHE A 141 -8.06 -15.02 -8.63
N LYS A 142 -7.08 -14.18 -8.95
CA LYS A 142 -6.06 -14.43 -9.98
C LYS A 142 -4.80 -13.61 -9.70
N ASP A 143 -3.67 -14.08 -10.23
CA ASP A 143 -2.39 -13.36 -10.27
C ASP A 143 -2.49 -12.10 -11.17
N PRO A 144 -2.23 -10.89 -10.65
CA PRO A 144 -2.29 -9.66 -11.42
C PRO A 144 -1.05 -9.41 -12.28
N ALA A 145 0.00 -10.25 -12.21
CA ALA A 145 1.18 -10.08 -13.06
C ALA A 145 0.83 -10.07 -14.55
N ASP A 146 -0.17 -10.87 -14.96
CA ASP A 146 -0.67 -10.91 -16.34
C ASP A 146 -1.37 -9.58 -16.74
N LEU A 147 -1.93 -8.84 -15.77
CA LEU A 147 -2.60 -7.55 -15.99
C LEU A 147 -1.61 -6.38 -16.03
N LEU A 148 -0.61 -6.39 -15.13
CA LEU A 148 0.33 -5.30 -14.94
C LEU A 148 1.48 -5.32 -15.96
N GLY A 149 1.68 -6.46 -16.63
CA GLY A 149 2.75 -6.67 -17.60
C GLY A 149 4.14 -6.77 -16.96
N PRO A 150 5.20 -6.96 -17.76
CA PRO A 150 6.57 -7.12 -17.26
C PRO A 150 7.07 -5.91 -16.47
N ARG A 151 7.90 -6.12 -15.44
CA ARG A 151 8.44 -5.02 -14.60
C ARG A 151 9.10 -3.90 -15.41
N ASP A 152 9.80 -4.24 -16.48
CA ASP A 152 10.52 -3.30 -17.35
C ASP A 152 9.59 -2.29 -18.04
N CYS A 153 8.27 -2.52 -18.05
CA CYS A 153 7.30 -1.56 -18.56
C CYS A 153 6.68 -0.68 -17.45
N TRP A 154 7.16 -0.73 -16.20
CA TRP A 154 6.67 0.09 -15.09
C TRP A 154 7.41 1.43 -14.94
N ASP A 155 8.51 1.64 -15.67
CA ASP A 155 9.32 2.88 -15.63
C ASP A 155 8.59 4.12 -16.16
N LYS A 156 7.47 3.94 -16.86
CA LYS A 156 6.65 5.04 -17.39
C LYS A 156 5.29 5.03 -16.69
N PRO A 157 4.80 6.18 -16.18
CA PRO A 157 3.45 6.28 -15.66
C PRO A 157 2.46 5.83 -16.74
N ARG A 158 1.84 4.67 -16.53
CA ARG A 158 0.75 4.21 -17.38
C ARG A 158 -0.55 4.55 -16.68
N GLY A 159 -1.10 5.71 -17.05
CA GLY A 159 -2.50 6.00 -16.75
C GLY A 159 -3.37 5.11 -17.61
N VAL A 160 -3.74 3.93 -17.11
CA VAL A 160 -4.87 3.21 -17.69
C VAL A 160 -6.11 4.03 -17.33
N ARG A 161 -6.65 4.74 -18.31
CA ARG A 161 -7.92 5.45 -18.15
C ARG A 161 -9.02 4.43 -18.01
N GLU A 162 -9.36 4.08 -16.77
CA GLU A 162 -10.70 3.58 -16.50
C GLU A 162 -11.65 4.78 -16.50
N SER A 163 -12.66 4.74 -17.36
CA SER A 163 -13.64 5.81 -17.56
C SER A 163 -14.53 6.10 -16.34
N ASN A 164 -14.32 5.41 -15.21
CA ASN A 164 -15.24 5.37 -14.09
C ASN A 164 -14.70 5.95 -12.77
N CYS A 165 -13.45 6.43 -12.72
CA CYS A 165 -12.95 7.12 -11.53
C CYS A 165 -13.32 8.61 -11.61
N TYR A 166 -14.12 9.11 -10.66
CA TYR A 166 -14.38 10.54 -10.48
C TYR A 166 -13.06 11.27 -10.20
N GLN A 167 -12.39 11.75 -11.24
CA GLN A 167 -11.18 12.54 -11.12
C GLN A 167 -11.56 13.99 -10.81
N HIS A 168 -11.26 14.46 -9.60
CA HIS A 168 -11.11 15.90 -9.33
C HIS A 168 -9.90 16.41 -10.14
N ARG A 169 -10.18 16.81 -11.38
CA ARG A 169 -9.23 17.20 -12.44
C ARG A 169 -8.17 18.21 -11.97
N GLU A 170 -8.57 19.11 -11.07
CA GLU A 170 -7.73 20.18 -10.52
C GLU A 170 -6.58 19.64 -9.67
N MET A 171 -6.82 18.61 -8.85
CA MET A 171 -5.76 18.01 -8.02
C MET A 171 -4.72 17.31 -8.90
N ALA A 172 -5.13 16.47 -9.85
CA ALA A 172 -4.20 15.76 -10.72
C ALA A 172 -3.31 16.73 -11.53
N GLN A 173 -3.86 17.85 -12.00
CA GLN A 173 -3.11 18.89 -12.71
C GLN A 173 -2.12 19.63 -11.79
N TRP A 174 -2.49 19.86 -10.53
CA TRP A 174 -1.60 20.45 -9.53
C TRP A 174 -0.38 19.56 -9.23
N TRP A 175 -0.57 18.24 -9.10
CA TRP A 175 0.53 17.30 -8.87
C TRP A 175 1.51 17.22 -10.06
N HIS A 176 0.99 17.22 -11.29
CA HIS A 176 1.84 17.23 -12.50
C HIS A 176 2.64 18.53 -12.66
N THR A 177 2.04 19.68 -12.39
CA THR A 177 2.71 20.98 -12.52
C THR A 177 3.71 21.25 -11.39
N SER A 178 3.42 20.79 -10.17
CA SER A 178 4.31 20.94 -9.01
C SER A 178 5.55 20.03 -9.10
N SER A 179 5.38 18.81 -9.63
CA SER A 179 6.50 17.89 -9.87
C SER A 179 7.40 18.35 -11.02
N ALA A 180 6.82 18.95 -12.06
CA ALA A 180 7.58 19.51 -13.18
C ALA A 180 8.41 20.75 -12.78
N ARG A 181 7.87 21.62 -11.91
CA ARG A 181 8.62 22.79 -11.40
C ARG A 181 9.83 22.41 -10.54
N ARG A 182 9.70 21.39 -9.67
CA ARG A 182 10.86 20.94 -8.86
C ARG A 182 11.99 20.33 -9.70
N ILE A 183 11.67 19.70 -10.84
CA ILE A 183 12.68 19.14 -11.75
C ILE A 183 13.39 20.23 -12.55
N SER A 184 12.69 21.31 -12.93
CA SER A 184 13.32 22.46 -13.58
C SER A 184 14.21 23.26 -12.63
N ASP A 185 13.78 23.43 -11.38
CA ASP A 185 14.50 24.24 -10.40
C ASP A 185 15.80 23.57 -9.92
N CYS A 186 15.82 22.23 -9.80
CA CYS A 186 17.06 21.47 -9.53
C CYS A 186 18.06 21.47 -10.71
N ARG A 187 17.61 21.70 -11.95
CA ARG A 187 18.50 21.81 -13.13
C ARG A 187 19.02 23.23 -13.36
N ALA A 188 18.35 24.25 -12.80
CA ALA A 188 18.79 25.63 -12.90
C ALA A 188 19.90 25.95 -11.88
N SER A 189 19.84 25.40 -10.66
CA SER A 189 20.85 25.67 -9.61
C SER A 189 22.21 24.99 -9.83
N THR A 190 22.33 24.10 -10.82
CA THR A 190 23.57 23.37 -11.14
C THR A 190 24.32 23.93 -12.35
N ARG A 191 23.87 25.05 -12.94
CA ARG A 191 24.53 25.67 -14.11
C ARG A 191 25.17 27.04 -13.88
N ASP A 192 24.99 27.67 -12.72
CA ASP A 192 25.59 28.97 -12.39
C ASP A 192 26.71 28.84 -11.34
N GLY A 193 27.66 27.94 -11.58
CA GLY A 193 28.76 27.67 -10.66
C GLY A 193 29.88 26.84 -11.26
N ALA A 194 30.40 27.25 -12.42
CA ALA A 194 31.70 26.83 -12.96
C ALA A 194 32.27 27.94 -13.85
#